data_AF-A0A660Q2T8-F1
#
_entry.id   AF-A0A660Q2T8-F1
#
_cell.length_a   1.000
_cell.length_b   1.000
_cell.length_c   1.000
_cell.angle_alpha   90.00
_cell.angle_beta   90.00
_cell.angle_gamma   90.00
#
_symmetry.space_group_name_H-M   'P 1'
#
loop_
_entity.id
_entity.type
_entity.pdbx_description
1 polymer ?
#
loop_
_entity_poly.entity_id
_entity_poly.type
_entity_poly.pdbx_seq_one_letter_code
_entity_poly.pdbx_strand_id
1 'polypeptide(L)'
;DNDADGDNVCGDVDNCPSDANTDQSDIDEDNVGDVCDNCPDDSNDDQQNSDGDSHGDICDNCPTVTNEDQVNSDGDTYGDACDNCPDITNQDQADADEDGIGDVCDACPNDADNDADGDNVCGDVDNCPNASNSDQADVDEDGVGNVCDNCPETANTDQQNSDSDSRGDVCDNCPQTANEDQQNSDTDEFGDACDNCPGVTNGDQQNSDTDEYGDVCDNCPTVTNSDQANSDNDSYGNVCDNCPVEDNEDQQNSDNDSYGDACDNCPVNDNEDQLNSDNDSHGDVCDNCEFDDNEDQLDSDGDGIGDVCAFTCGDPNDDGYINILDVAFLINYLYKGGPPPVFMQAADTNSSLTIDILDIVIILNYLYNYGFDTNCPTTWID
;
A
#
# COMPACT_ATOMS: atom_id res chain seq x y z
N ASP A 1 49.11 -84.34 -16.08
CA ASP A 1 47.73 -84.12 -16.49
C ASP A 1 47.62 -82.80 -17.19
N ASN A 2 47.17 -82.88 -18.44
CA ASN A 2 46.68 -81.78 -19.27
C ASN A 2 45.14 -81.81 -19.29
N ASP A 3 44.54 -82.35 -18.24
CA ASP A 3 43.10 -82.53 -17.99
C ASP A 3 42.86 -81.72 -16.70
N ALA A 4 42.32 -80.51 -16.87
CA ALA A 4 42.31 -79.48 -15.83
C ALA A 4 41.10 -79.59 -14.90
N ASP A 5 39.98 -80.08 -15.43
CA ASP A 5 38.68 -80.23 -14.79
C ASP A 5 38.37 -81.69 -14.38
N GLY A 6 39.17 -82.65 -14.83
CA GLY A 6 39.16 -84.04 -14.38
C GLY A 6 38.16 -84.93 -15.12
N ASP A 7 37.80 -84.57 -16.35
CA ASP A 7 36.73 -85.18 -17.13
C ASP A 7 37.23 -86.32 -18.05
N ASN A 8 38.54 -86.55 -18.10
CA ASN A 8 39.29 -87.50 -18.93
C ASN A 8 39.46 -87.11 -20.40
N VAL A 9 39.27 -85.84 -20.76
CA VAL A 9 39.60 -85.25 -22.05
C VAL A 9 40.84 -84.36 -21.91
N CYS A 10 41.64 -84.30 -22.98
CA CYS A 10 42.89 -83.58 -22.99
C CYS A 10 42.65 -82.13 -23.44
N GLY A 11 43.20 -81.14 -22.74
CA GLY A 11 43.00 -79.72 -23.02
C GLY A 11 43.33 -79.21 -24.44
N ASP A 12 43.99 -80.00 -25.29
CA ASP A 12 44.23 -79.65 -26.70
C ASP A 12 43.01 -79.96 -27.61
N VAL A 13 42.04 -80.72 -27.11
CA VAL A 13 40.81 -81.15 -27.82
C VAL A 13 39.54 -80.97 -26.98
N ASP A 14 39.67 -80.44 -25.78
CA ASP A 14 38.60 -80.19 -24.83
C ASP A 14 37.91 -78.85 -25.17
N ASN A 15 36.61 -78.88 -25.43
CA ASN A 15 35.79 -77.72 -25.75
C ASN A 15 35.23 -77.00 -24.51
N CYS A 16 35.47 -77.51 -23.29
CA CYS A 16 35.20 -76.83 -22.03
C CYS A 16 36.36 -76.97 -21.02
N PRO A 17 37.51 -76.31 -21.23
CA PRO A 17 38.74 -76.56 -20.47
C PRO A 17 38.70 -76.39 -18.94
N SER A 18 37.59 -75.88 -18.40
CA SER A 18 37.38 -75.64 -16.96
C SER A 18 36.16 -76.36 -16.39
N ASP A 19 35.31 -76.96 -17.23
CA ASP A 19 34.01 -77.50 -16.86
C ASP A 19 33.81 -78.90 -17.44
N ALA A 20 33.89 -79.90 -16.57
CA ALA A 20 33.98 -81.31 -16.97
C ALA A 20 32.82 -81.79 -17.86
N ASN A 21 33.13 -82.20 -19.10
CA ASN A 21 32.17 -82.67 -20.09
C ASN A 21 32.71 -83.83 -20.97
N THR A 22 32.82 -85.04 -20.40
CA THR A 22 33.45 -86.22 -21.05
C THR A 22 32.90 -86.59 -22.44
N ASP A 23 31.68 -86.21 -22.79
CA ASP A 23 31.08 -86.45 -24.11
C ASP A 23 31.41 -85.38 -25.15
N GLN A 24 31.96 -84.23 -24.73
CA GLN A 24 32.29 -83.06 -25.55
C GLN A 24 31.14 -82.69 -26.49
N SER A 25 29.90 -82.67 -25.98
CA SER A 25 28.77 -82.23 -26.78
C SER A 25 28.92 -80.74 -27.11
N ASP A 26 28.53 -80.40 -28.34
CA ASP A 26 28.65 -79.11 -29.00
C ASP A 26 27.61 -79.16 -30.12
N ILE A 27 26.41 -78.64 -29.83
CA ILE A 27 25.22 -78.80 -30.67
C ILE A 27 25.29 -77.93 -31.92
N ASP A 28 25.87 -76.74 -31.82
CA ASP A 28 25.90 -75.72 -32.87
C ASP A 28 27.24 -75.66 -33.64
N GLU A 29 28.21 -76.47 -33.24
CA GLU A 29 29.54 -76.67 -33.86
C GLU A 29 30.44 -75.42 -33.81
N ASP A 30 30.38 -74.66 -32.71
CA ASP A 30 31.13 -73.41 -32.47
C ASP A 30 32.46 -73.60 -31.71
N ASN A 31 32.84 -74.84 -31.38
CA ASN A 31 34.04 -75.21 -30.62
C ASN A 31 34.01 -74.86 -29.11
N VAL A 32 32.87 -74.42 -28.58
CA VAL A 32 32.55 -74.33 -27.15
C VAL A 32 31.60 -75.48 -26.83
N GLY A 33 31.81 -76.18 -25.71
CA GLY A 33 30.94 -77.31 -25.36
C GLY A 33 29.66 -76.87 -24.65
N ASP A 34 28.55 -77.59 -24.86
CA ASP A 34 27.22 -77.27 -24.30
C ASP A 34 27.21 -77.00 -22.77
N VAL A 35 28.20 -77.51 -22.03
CA VAL A 35 28.32 -77.35 -20.56
C VAL A 35 28.86 -75.98 -20.16
N CYS A 36 29.67 -75.36 -21.01
CA CYS A 36 30.29 -74.05 -20.77
C CYS A 36 29.87 -73.00 -21.82
N ASP A 37 28.95 -73.36 -22.71
CA ASP A 37 28.38 -72.51 -23.73
C ASP A 37 27.18 -71.72 -23.19
N ASN A 38 27.23 -70.39 -23.34
CA ASN A 38 26.15 -69.49 -22.97
C ASN A 38 25.08 -69.32 -24.06
N CYS A 39 25.26 -69.91 -25.24
CA CYS A 39 24.25 -70.06 -26.28
C CYS A 39 24.27 -71.45 -26.95
N PRO A 40 23.90 -72.54 -26.25
CA PRO A 40 24.06 -73.92 -26.72
C PRO A 40 23.42 -74.32 -28.07
N ASP A 41 22.56 -73.47 -28.64
CA ASP A 41 21.87 -73.70 -29.91
C ASP A 41 22.31 -72.71 -31.01
N ASP A 42 23.13 -71.69 -30.71
CA ASP A 42 23.46 -70.57 -31.57
C ASP A 42 24.97 -70.19 -31.50
N SER A 43 25.72 -70.58 -32.53
CA SER A 43 27.18 -70.47 -32.59
C SER A 43 27.74 -69.10 -32.20
N ASN A 44 28.55 -69.08 -31.13
CA ASN A 44 29.25 -67.93 -30.60
C ASN A 44 30.58 -68.29 -29.91
N ASP A 45 31.61 -68.67 -30.69
CA ASP A 45 32.94 -69.07 -30.18
C ASP A 45 33.58 -68.04 -29.21
N ASP A 46 33.19 -66.77 -29.28
CA ASP A 46 33.69 -65.69 -28.42
C ASP A 46 32.96 -65.54 -27.08
N GLN A 47 31.83 -66.22 -26.91
CA GLN A 47 31.02 -66.30 -25.70
C GLN A 47 30.71 -64.91 -25.13
N GLN A 48 30.48 -63.93 -26.01
CA GLN A 48 30.18 -62.56 -25.60
C GLN A 48 28.88 -62.53 -24.79
N ASN A 49 28.92 -61.89 -23.63
CA ASN A 49 27.79 -61.71 -22.73
C ASN A 49 27.98 -60.36 -22.03
N SER A 50 27.23 -59.37 -22.49
CA SER A 50 27.45 -57.96 -22.20
C SER A 50 26.83 -57.52 -20.86
N ASP A 51 25.79 -58.20 -20.39
CA ASP A 51 25.10 -57.87 -19.14
C ASP A 51 25.34 -58.87 -17.98
N GLY A 52 25.89 -60.04 -18.30
CA GLY A 52 26.30 -61.07 -17.37
C GLY A 52 25.19 -62.01 -16.90
N ASP A 53 24.08 -62.14 -17.63
CA ASP A 53 23.05 -63.14 -17.34
C ASP A 53 23.43 -64.55 -17.86
N SER A 54 22.53 -65.54 -17.85
CA SER A 54 22.87 -66.91 -18.32
C SER A 54 22.85 -67.11 -19.85
N HIS A 55 22.49 -66.10 -20.63
CA HIS A 55 22.40 -66.13 -22.09
C HIS A 55 23.53 -65.28 -22.71
N GLY A 56 24.13 -65.73 -23.81
CA GLY A 56 25.08 -64.92 -24.57
C GLY A 56 24.39 -63.92 -25.51
N ASP A 57 25.10 -62.86 -25.91
CA ASP A 57 24.57 -61.74 -26.70
C ASP A 57 23.84 -62.16 -28.01
N ILE A 58 24.13 -63.35 -28.56
CA ILE A 58 23.52 -63.84 -29.80
C ILE A 58 22.16 -64.52 -29.59
N CYS A 59 21.95 -65.16 -28.44
CA CYS A 59 20.73 -65.88 -28.08
C CYS A 59 19.90 -65.15 -27.03
N ASP A 60 20.39 -64.00 -26.57
CA ASP A 60 19.72 -63.09 -25.65
C ASP A 60 18.88 -62.05 -26.41
N ASN A 61 17.58 -61.99 -26.11
CA ASN A 61 16.67 -60.99 -26.67
C ASN A 61 16.75 -59.61 -25.96
N CYS A 62 17.59 -59.48 -24.93
CA CYS A 62 17.97 -58.23 -24.28
C CYS A 62 19.48 -58.16 -23.93
N PRO A 63 20.39 -58.12 -24.92
CA PRO A 63 21.85 -58.26 -24.71
C PRO A 63 22.54 -57.30 -23.73
N THR A 64 21.85 -56.27 -23.26
CA THR A 64 22.39 -55.26 -22.34
C THR A 64 21.60 -55.14 -21.03
N VAL A 65 20.56 -55.96 -20.84
CA VAL A 65 19.64 -55.92 -19.70
C VAL A 65 19.27 -57.33 -19.28
N THR A 66 19.81 -57.75 -18.12
CA THR A 66 19.68 -59.13 -17.64
C THR A 66 18.23 -59.62 -17.58
N ASN A 67 17.92 -60.73 -18.25
CA ASN A 67 16.56 -61.27 -18.35
C ASN A 67 16.54 -62.80 -18.51
N GLU A 68 16.88 -63.49 -17.42
CA GLU A 68 17.02 -64.94 -17.33
C GLU A 68 15.83 -65.79 -17.82
N ASP A 69 14.62 -65.23 -17.88
CA ASP A 69 13.42 -65.93 -18.36
C ASP A 69 13.13 -65.71 -19.85
N GLN A 70 13.89 -64.82 -20.50
CA GLN A 70 13.81 -64.49 -21.93
C GLN A 70 12.36 -64.25 -22.38
N VAL A 71 11.52 -63.69 -21.50
CA VAL A 71 10.11 -63.43 -21.82
C VAL A 71 10.04 -62.38 -22.92
N ASN A 72 9.21 -62.68 -23.92
CA ASN A 72 8.93 -61.82 -25.06
C ASN A 72 7.45 -62.04 -25.42
N SER A 73 6.61 -61.12 -24.96
CA SER A 73 5.15 -61.27 -24.92
C SER A 73 4.49 -61.03 -26.28
N ASP A 74 5.09 -60.20 -27.12
CA ASP A 74 4.55 -59.83 -28.44
C ASP A 74 5.23 -60.54 -29.63
N GLY A 75 6.41 -61.14 -29.39
CA GLY A 75 7.18 -61.92 -30.35
C GLY A 75 8.06 -61.09 -31.28
N ASP A 76 8.42 -59.86 -30.94
CA ASP A 76 9.36 -59.04 -31.70
C ASP A 76 10.84 -59.38 -31.36
N THR A 77 11.85 -58.59 -31.77
CA THR A 77 13.26 -58.94 -31.46
C THR A 77 13.73 -58.56 -30.06
N TYR A 78 12.97 -57.74 -29.34
CA TYR A 78 13.30 -57.25 -28.01
C TYR A 78 12.51 -58.06 -26.97
N GLY A 79 13.17 -58.49 -25.90
CA GLY A 79 12.47 -59.10 -24.77
C GLY A 79 11.78 -58.08 -23.89
N ASP A 80 10.77 -58.49 -23.12
CA ASP A 80 9.97 -57.62 -22.23
C ASP A 80 10.83 -56.78 -21.26
N ALA A 81 12.07 -57.21 -20.98
CA ALA A 81 12.99 -56.52 -20.07
C ALA A 81 13.66 -55.28 -20.68
N CYS A 82 13.74 -55.19 -22.00
CA CYS A 82 14.38 -54.11 -22.76
C CYS A 82 13.49 -53.54 -23.87
N ASP A 83 12.25 -54.01 -23.98
CA ASP A 83 11.23 -53.51 -24.88
C ASP A 83 10.43 -52.37 -24.20
N ASN A 84 10.41 -51.20 -24.83
CA ASN A 84 9.63 -50.05 -24.36
C ASN A 84 8.12 -50.17 -24.66
N CYS A 85 7.68 -51.22 -25.37
CA CYS A 85 6.28 -51.61 -25.57
C CYS A 85 6.05 -53.14 -25.51
N PRO A 86 6.20 -53.80 -24.34
CA PRO A 86 6.24 -55.27 -24.22
C PRO A 86 5.04 -56.06 -24.79
N ASP A 87 3.89 -55.41 -24.97
CA ASP A 87 2.67 -56.03 -25.49
C ASP A 87 2.38 -55.66 -26.97
N ILE A 88 3.20 -54.81 -27.61
CA ILE A 88 2.96 -54.24 -28.94
C ILE A 88 4.26 -54.11 -29.75
N THR A 89 4.38 -54.95 -30.77
CA THR A 89 5.59 -55.02 -31.62
C THR A 89 6.05 -53.68 -32.17
N ASN A 90 7.30 -53.30 -31.90
CA ASN A 90 7.92 -52.05 -32.35
C ASN A 90 9.44 -52.19 -32.51
N GLN A 91 9.82 -52.76 -33.66
CA GLN A 91 11.22 -53.02 -34.02
C GLN A 91 12.15 -51.80 -34.07
N ASP A 92 11.62 -50.59 -34.17
CA ASP A 92 12.42 -49.36 -34.14
C ASP A 92 12.63 -48.84 -32.72
N GLN A 93 11.93 -49.37 -31.72
CA GLN A 93 11.94 -48.93 -30.32
C GLN A 93 11.87 -47.40 -30.23
N ALA A 94 11.04 -46.80 -31.09
CA ALA A 94 10.87 -45.37 -31.15
C ALA A 94 10.22 -44.87 -29.85
N ASP A 95 10.78 -43.81 -29.30
CA ASP A 95 10.40 -43.14 -28.05
C ASP A 95 10.82 -41.68 -28.24
N ALA A 96 9.89 -40.85 -28.70
CA ALA A 96 10.22 -39.53 -29.23
C ALA A 96 10.48 -38.48 -28.14
N ASP A 97 9.95 -38.69 -26.93
CA ASP A 97 10.12 -37.82 -25.77
C ASP A 97 11.04 -38.40 -24.68
N GLU A 98 11.51 -39.63 -24.86
CA GLU A 98 12.47 -40.32 -24.00
C GLU A 98 11.94 -40.62 -22.58
N ASP A 99 10.62 -40.90 -22.46
CA ASP A 99 9.98 -41.24 -21.18
C ASP A 99 10.09 -42.73 -20.80
N GLY A 100 10.54 -43.56 -21.76
CA GLY A 100 10.72 -45.00 -21.60
C GLY A 100 9.50 -45.84 -22.03
N ILE A 101 8.43 -45.22 -22.53
CA ILE A 101 7.27 -45.83 -23.15
C ILE A 101 7.41 -45.61 -24.66
N GLY A 102 7.32 -46.66 -25.47
CA GLY A 102 7.48 -46.51 -26.91
C GLY A 102 6.29 -45.80 -27.58
N ASP A 103 6.56 -45.07 -28.67
CA ASP A 103 5.60 -44.26 -29.42
C ASP A 103 4.29 -45.00 -29.78
N VAL A 104 4.36 -46.33 -29.96
CA VAL A 104 3.21 -47.14 -30.37
C VAL A 104 2.28 -47.53 -29.22
N CYS A 105 2.77 -47.50 -27.99
CA CYS A 105 2.03 -47.84 -26.78
C CYS A 105 1.86 -46.65 -25.82
N ASP A 106 2.50 -45.53 -26.12
CA ASP A 106 2.32 -44.27 -25.41
C ASP A 106 1.06 -43.51 -25.89
N ALA A 107 0.29 -43.00 -24.93
CA ALA A 107 -0.85 -42.13 -25.16
C ALA A 107 -0.43 -40.71 -25.53
N CYS A 108 0.75 -40.27 -25.05
CA CYS A 108 1.29 -38.94 -25.27
C CYS A 108 2.73 -38.97 -25.84
N PRO A 109 2.95 -39.49 -27.07
CA PRO A 109 4.29 -39.76 -27.63
C PRO A 109 5.23 -38.57 -27.86
N ASN A 110 4.85 -37.36 -27.44
CA ASN A 110 5.69 -36.17 -27.57
C ASN A 110 5.77 -35.39 -26.26
N ASP A 111 5.32 -35.98 -25.16
CA ASP A 111 5.27 -35.39 -23.83
C ASP A 111 5.63 -36.40 -22.74
N ALA A 112 6.87 -36.32 -22.26
CA ALA A 112 7.39 -37.25 -21.26
C ALA A 112 6.67 -37.19 -19.90
N ASP A 113 5.96 -36.10 -19.61
CA ASP A 113 5.15 -35.98 -18.40
C ASP A 113 3.71 -36.52 -18.59
N ASN A 114 3.36 -36.93 -19.81
CA ASN A 114 2.06 -37.48 -20.20
C ASN A 114 0.88 -36.56 -19.81
N ASP A 115 -0.30 -37.14 -19.61
CA ASP A 115 -1.48 -36.47 -19.03
C ASP A 115 -1.30 -36.30 -17.50
N ALA A 116 -0.55 -35.27 -17.12
CA ALA A 116 -0.16 -35.01 -15.73
C ALA A 116 -1.37 -34.72 -14.81
N ASP A 117 -2.46 -34.17 -15.33
CA ASP A 117 -3.63 -33.77 -14.55
C ASP A 117 -4.83 -34.74 -14.67
N GLY A 118 -4.77 -35.69 -15.59
CA GLY A 118 -5.71 -36.79 -15.76
C GLY A 118 -6.98 -36.41 -16.54
N ASP A 119 -6.93 -35.39 -17.39
CA ASP A 119 -8.07 -34.90 -18.15
C ASP A 119 -8.23 -35.50 -19.56
N ASN A 120 -7.31 -36.39 -19.95
CA ASN A 120 -7.18 -37.05 -21.25
C ASN A 120 -6.68 -36.13 -22.39
N VAL A 121 -5.96 -35.07 -22.06
CA VAL A 121 -5.20 -34.22 -22.99
C VAL A 121 -3.72 -34.31 -22.61
N CYS A 122 -2.85 -34.46 -23.60
CA CYS A 122 -1.41 -34.50 -23.36
C CYS A 122 -0.89 -33.08 -23.08
N GLY A 123 0.04 -32.92 -22.12
CA GLY A 123 0.51 -31.62 -21.66
C GLY A 123 1.17 -30.76 -22.74
N ASP A 124 1.72 -31.36 -23.80
CA ASP A 124 2.27 -30.65 -24.97
C ASP A 124 1.22 -29.92 -25.81
N VAL A 125 -0.05 -30.34 -25.71
CA VAL A 125 -1.20 -29.75 -26.43
C VAL A 125 -2.30 -29.25 -25.49
N ASP A 126 -2.11 -29.37 -24.18
CA ASP A 126 -3.03 -28.91 -23.15
C ASP A 126 -2.80 -27.41 -22.86
N ASN A 127 -3.86 -26.60 -22.93
CA ASN A 127 -3.80 -25.19 -22.56
C ASN A 127 -3.84 -24.95 -21.03
N CYS A 128 -4.02 -25.99 -20.23
CA CYS A 128 -3.86 -26.02 -18.78
C CYS A 128 -3.17 -27.31 -18.27
N PRO A 129 -1.87 -27.55 -18.56
CA PRO A 129 -1.18 -28.84 -18.29
C PRO A 129 -1.16 -29.35 -16.83
N ASN A 130 -1.67 -28.57 -15.88
CA ASN A 130 -1.69 -28.89 -14.46
C ASN A 130 -3.11 -28.75 -13.85
N ALA A 131 -4.14 -28.50 -14.66
CA ALA A 131 -5.49 -28.20 -14.19
C ALA A 131 -6.57 -28.70 -15.15
N SER A 132 -7.12 -29.87 -14.80
CA SER A 132 -8.05 -30.64 -15.63
C SER A 132 -9.15 -29.80 -16.28
N ASN A 133 -9.16 -29.78 -17.62
CA ASN A 133 -10.10 -29.07 -18.45
C ASN A 133 -10.27 -29.76 -19.82
N SER A 134 -10.84 -30.97 -19.83
CA SER A 134 -10.99 -31.79 -21.06
C SER A 134 -11.75 -31.12 -22.22
N ASP A 135 -12.45 -30.00 -21.98
CA ASP A 135 -13.10 -29.20 -23.02
C ASP A 135 -12.18 -28.17 -23.69
N GLN A 136 -10.98 -27.95 -23.14
CA GLN A 136 -9.93 -27.06 -23.60
C GLN A 136 -10.45 -25.66 -23.89
N ALA A 137 -11.41 -25.20 -23.06
CA ALA A 137 -12.05 -23.92 -23.26
C ALA A 137 -11.05 -22.77 -23.00
N ASP A 138 -10.92 -21.88 -23.97
CA ASP A 138 -10.06 -20.68 -23.97
C ASP A 138 -10.89 -19.58 -24.67
N VAL A 139 -11.38 -18.61 -23.88
CA VAL A 139 -12.36 -17.62 -24.36
C VAL A 139 -11.72 -16.46 -25.11
N ASP A 140 -10.52 -16.06 -24.72
CA ASP A 140 -9.82 -14.91 -25.29
C ASP A 140 -8.71 -15.28 -26.30
N GLU A 141 -8.50 -16.58 -26.50
CA GLU A 141 -7.61 -17.18 -27.51
C GLU A 141 -6.13 -16.83 -27.27
N ASP A 142 -5.71 -16.74 -25.99
CA ASP A 142 -4.34 -16.39 -25.61
C ASP A 142 -3.41 -17.61 -25.41
N GLY A 143 -3.97 -18.82 -25.43
CA GLY A 143 -3.27 -20.09 -25.26
C GLY A 143 -3.25 -20.64 -23.83
N VAL A 144 -3.84 -19.94 -22.85
CA VAL A 144 -4.05 -20.37 -21.47
C VAL A 144 -5.53 -20.71 -21.30
N GLY A 145 -5.84 -21.91 -20.82
CA GLY A 145 -7.24 -22.33 -20.68
C GLY A 145 -7.97 -21.60 -19.54
N ASN A 146 -9.27 -21.40 -19.69
CA ASN A 146 -10.11 -20.66 -18.73
C ASN A 146 -10.02 -21.14 -17.27
N VAL A 147 -9.63 -22.40 -17.04
CA VAL A 147 -9.52 -23.00 -15.69
C VAL A 147 -8.24 -22.57 -14.98
N CYS A 148 -7.17 -22.29 -15.75
CA CYS A 148 -5.87 -21.88 -15.24
C CYS A 148 -5.49 -20.44 -15.64
N ASP A 149 -6.38 -19.73 -16.32
CA ASP A 149 -6.22 -18.34 -16.70
C ASP A 149 -6.71 -17.39 -15.58
N ASN A 150 -5.84 -16.49 -15.13
CA ASN A 150 -6.13 -15.46 -14.14
C ASN A 150 -6.84 -14.22 -14.72
N CYS A 151 -7.00 -14.15 -16.05
CA CYS A 151 -7.80 -13.18 -16.77
C CYS A 151 -8.63 -13.80 -17.93
N PRO A 152 -9.62 -14.69 -17.66
CA PRO A 152 -10.35 -15.49 -18.68
C PRO A 152 -11.09 -14.75 -19.82
N GLU A 153 -11.12 -13.42 -19.79
CA GLU A 153 -11.78 -12.60 -20.81
C GLU A 153 -10.79 -11.64 -21.51
N THR A 154 -9.51 -11.63 -21.13
CA THR A 154 -8.51 -10.68 -21.63
C THR A 154 -7.12 -11.30 -21.74
N ALA A 155 -6.73 -11.56 -22.99
CA ALA A 155 -5.51 -12.26 -23.34
C ALA A 155 -4.25 -11.74 -22.62
N ASN A 156 -3.59 -12.64 -21.89
CA ASN A 156 -2.39 -12.41 -21.11
C ASN A 156 -1.56 -13.71 -20.94
N THR A 157 -0.97 -14.19 -22.04
CA THR A 157 -0.19 -15.45 -22.06
C THR A 157 0.94 -15.54 -21.02
N ASP A 158 1.43 -14.42 -20.48
CA ASP A 158 2.45 -14.41 -19.42
C ASP A 158 1.89 -14.63 -18.01
N GLN A 159 0.57 -14.56 -17.85
CA GLN A 159 -0.19 -14.76 -16.62
C GLN A 159 0.37 -13.94 -15.46
N GLN A 160 0.91 -12.75 -15.76
CA GLN A 160 1.53 -11.90 -14.75
C GLN A 160 0.51 -11.48 -13.69
N ASN A 161 0.89 -11.63 -12.42
CA ASN A 161 0.10 -11.25 -11.26
C ASN A 161 1.07 -10.76 -10.17
N SER A 162 1.15 -9.45 -10.02
CA SER A 162 2.18 -8.76 -9.26
C SER A 162 1.89 -8.71 -7.75
N ASP A 163 0.63 -8.78 -7.34
CA ASP A 163 0.23 -8.75 -5.93
C ASP A 163 -0.25 -10.11 -5.37
N SER A 164 -0.29 -11.12 -6.24
CA SER A 164 -0.65 -12.51 -5.94
C SER A 164 -2.09 -12.69 -5.44
N ASP A 165 -3.02 -11.86 -5.89
CA ASP A 165 -4.46 -12.09 -5.70
C ASP A 165 -5.04 -13.04 -6.78
N SER A 166 -6.37 -13.15 -6.96
CA SER A 166 -6.94 -14.05 -7.98
C SER A 166 -6.96 -13.49 -9.42
N ARG A 167 -6.55 -12.24 -9.63
CA ARG A 167 -6.60 -11.53 -10.91
C ARG A 167 -5.21 -11.29 -11.46
N GLY A 168 -5.07 -11.42 -12.77
CA GLY A 168 -3.84 -11.04 -13.46
C GLY A 168 -3.75 -9.53 -13.68
N ASP A 169 -2.54 -9.01 -13.81
CA ASP A 169 -2.24 -7.57 -13.95
C ASP A 169 -3.01 -6.90 -15.09
N VAL A 170 -3.40 -7.64 -16.13
CA VAL A 170 -4.10 -7.12 -17.31
C VAL A 170 -5.60 -6.88 -17.06
N CYS A 171 -6.21 -7.62 -16.15
CA CYS A 171 -7.63 -7.52 -15.82
C CYS A 171 -7.90 -7.03 -14.40
N ASP A 172 -6.85 -6.77 -13.63
CA ASP A 172 -6.90 -6.21 -12.29
C ASP A 172 -6.92 -4.67 -12.34
N ASN A 173 -7.91 -4.06 -11.70
CA ASN A 173 -7.98 -2.60 -11.55
C ASN A 173 -7.11 -2.06 -10.40
N CYS A 174 -6.41 -2.93 -9.67
CA CYS A 174 -5.35 -2.59 -8.73
C CYS A 174 -4.15 -3.54 -8.80
N PRO A 175 -3.37 -3.58 -9.90
CA PRO A 175 -2.32 -4.59 -10.16
C PRO A 175 -1.20 -4.72 -9.13
N GLN A 176 -1.14 -3.88 -8.09
CA GLN A 176 -0.11 -3.91 -7.06
C GLN A 176 -0.70 -4.06 -5.65
N THR A 177 -2.02 -4.17 -5.52
CA THR A 177 -2.75 -4.16 -4.26
C THR A 177 -3.95 -5.11 -4.32
N ALA A 178 -3.79 -6.27 -3.67
CA ALA A 178 -4.77 -7.35 -3.72
C ALA A 178 -6.19 -6.87 -3.39
N ASN A 179 -7.12 -7.11 -4.32
CA ASN A 179 -8.50 -6.63 -4.25
C ASN A 179 -9.47 -7.58 -4.98
N GLU A 180 -9.69 -8.73 -4.37
CA GLU A 180 -10.55 -9.82 -4.88
C GLU A 180 -11.96 -9.41 -5.35
N ASP A 181 -12.52 -8.32 -4.80
CA ASP A 181 -13.85 -7.83 -5.17
C ASP A 181 -13.86 -6.88 -6.39
N GLN A 182 -12.68 -6.42 -6.82
CA GLN A 182 -12.47 -5.50 -7.94
C GLN A 182 -13.39 -4.28 -7.85
N GLN A 183 -13.72 -3.84 -6.63
CA GLN A 183 -14.63 -2.72 -6.44
C GLN A 183 -14.02 -1.45 -7.01
N ASN A 184 -14.81 -0.69 -7.76
CA ASN A 184 -14.45 0.61 -8.32
C ASN A 184 -15.72 1.47 -8.32
N SER A 185 -15.79 2.37 -7.34
CA SER A 185 -17.00 3.10 -6.96
C SER A 185 -17.28 4.31 -7.86
N ASP A 186 -16.24 4.90 -8.44
CA ASP A 186 -16.33 6.10 -9.28
C ASP A 186 -16.09 5.82 -10.78
N THR A 187 -15.76 4.57 -11.12
CA THR A 187 -15.54 4.03 -12.46
C THR A 187 -14.32 4.59 -13.20
N ASP A 188 -13.30 5.04 -12.48
CA ASP A 188 -12.04 5.46 -13.07
C ASP A 188 -11.09 4.27 -13.36
N GLU A 189 -9.81 4.51 -13.66
CA GLU A 189 -8.86 3.43 -14.01
C GLU A 189 -8.37 2.64 -12.79
N PHE A 190 -8.54 3.16 -11.58
CA PHE A 190 -8.07 2.59 -10.32
C PHE A 190 -9.24 2.01 -9.52
N GLY A 191 -9.07 0.82 -8.96
CA GLY A 191 -10.05 0.25 -8.02
C GLY A 191 -9.99 0.92 -6.64
N ASP A 192 -11.06 0.79 -5.85
CA ASP A 192 -11.21 1.38 -4.51
C ASP A 192 -10.03 1.03 -3.56
N ALA A 193 -9.34 -0.09 -3.79
CA ALA A 193 -8.21 -0.53 -2.97
C ALA A 193 -6.89 0.22 -3.23
N CYS A 194 -6.74 0.80 -4.43
CA CYS A 194 -5.53 1.49 -4.87
C CYS A 194 -5.80 2.93 -5.35
N ASP A 195 -7.05 3.38 -5.25
CA ASP A 195 -7.49 4.73 -5.52
C ASP A 195 -7.41 5.58 -4.23
N ASN A 196 -6.67 6.69 -4.27
CA ASN A 196 -6.60 7.65 -3.16
C ASN A 196 -7.81 8.61 -3.10
N CYS A 197 -8.77 8.50 -4.02
CA CYS A 197 -10.08 9.15 -3.98
C CYS A 197 -11.23 8.24 -4.47
N PRO A 198 -11.57 7.11 -3.79
CA PRO A 198 -12.51 6.10 -4.28
C PRO A 198 -13.92 6.59 -4.69
N GLY A 199 -14.33 7.78 -4.24
CA GLY A 199 -15.63 8.37 -4.57
C GLY A 199 -15.61 9.38 -5.70
N VAL A 200 -14.45 9.75 -6.24
CA VAL A 200 -14.26 10.90 -7.14
C VAL A 200 -13.14 10.62 -8.15
N THR A 201 -13.52 10.60 -9.43
CA THR A 201 -12.62 10.29 -10.56
C THR A 201 -11.36 11.14 -10.56
N ASN A 202 -10.20 10.49 -10.45
CA ASN A 202 -8.89 11.13 -10.40
C ASN A 202 -7.80 10.23 -11.02
N GLY A 203 -7.92 9.95 -12.31
CA GLY A 203 -6.97 9.08 -13.03
C GLY A 203 -5.49 9.55 -13.06
N ASP A 204 -5.13 10.71 -12.51
CA ASP A 204 -3.74 11.11 -12.27
C ASP A 204 -3.21 10.75 -10.87
N GLN A 205 -4.10 10.34 -9.96
CA GLN A 205 -3.83 9.99 -8.56
C GLN A 205 -2.96 11.03 -7.85
N GLN A 206 -3.12 12.32 -8.23
CA GLN A 206 -2.28 13.38 -7.69
C GLN A 206 -2.51 13.52 -6.18
N ASN A 207 -1.41 13.53 -5.43
CA ASN A 207 -1.40 13.71 -3.98
C ASN A 207 -0.16 14.53 -3.61
N SER A 208 -0.39 15.81 -3.32
CA SER A 208 0.65 16.85 -3.21
C SER A 208 1.32 16.87 -1.85
N ASP A 209 0.64 16.44 -0.79
CA ASP A 209 1.12 16.45 0.58
C ASP A 209 1.49 15.05 1.12
N THR A 210 1.24 14.02 0.31
CA THR A 210 1.53 12.60 0.54
C THR A 210 0.76 11.95 1.68
N ASP A 211 -0.44 12.47 2.00
CA ASP A 211 -1.33 11.84 2.95
C ASP A 211 -2.18 10.71 2.31
N GLU A 212 -3.27 10.26 2.94
CA GLU A 212 -4.09 9.15 2.40
C GLU A 212 -5.05 9.58 1.28
N TYR A 213 -5.32 10.88 1.12
CA TYR A 213 -6.32 11.43 0.22
C TYR A 213 -5.66 12.09 -0.98
N GLY A 214 -6.22 11.89 -2.18
CA GLY A 214 -5.77 12.61 -3.38
C GLY A 214 -6.27 14.07 -3.40
N ASP A 215 -5.56 14.93 -4.14
CA ASP A 215 -5.80 16.38 -4.19
C ASP A 215 -7.25 16.77 -4.52
N VAL A 216 -8.01 15.92 -5.23
CA VAL A 216 -9.39 16.22 -5.62
C VAL A 216 -10.43 15.92 -4.53
N CYS A 217 -10.08 15.08 -3.56
CA CYS A 217 -10.94 14.67 -2.45
C CYS A 217 -10.38 15.04 -1.09
N ASP A 218 -9.21 15.65 -1.05
CA ASP A 218 -8.58 16.24 0.13
C ASP A 218 -9.06 17.68 0.33
N ASN A 219 -9.58 17.98 1.53
CA ASN A 219 -9.97 19.34 1.92
C ASN A 219 -8.80 20.22 2.40
N CYS A 220 -7.56 19.69 2.46
CA CYS A 220 -6.33 20.45 2.61
C CYS A 220 -5.18 19.93 1.70
N PRO A 221 -5.28 20.04 0.36
CA PRO A 221 -4.38 19.41 -0.63
C PRO A 221 -2.86 19.64 -0.49
N THR A 222 -2.42 20.54 0.38
CA THR A 222 -1.00 20.89 0.54
C THR A 222 -0.49 20.68 1.97
N VAL A 223 -1.35 20.20 2.87
CA VAL A 223 -1.05 20.07 4.30
C VAL A 223 -1.71 18.80 4.85
N THR A 224 -0.86 17.83 5.21
CA THR A 224 -1.26 16.51 5.71
C THR A 224 -2.33 16.58 6.80
N ASN A 225 -3.48 15.97 6.54
CA ASN A 225 -4.67 16.00 7.40
C ASN A 225 -5.49 14.70 7.25
N SER A 226 -4.89 13.57 7.65
CA SER A 226 -5.48 12.24 7.45
C SER A 226 -6.85 11.99 8.11
N ASP A 227 -7.33 12.89 8.99
CA ASP A 227 -8.68 12.81 9.57
C ASP A 227 -9.74 13.58 8.76
N GLN A 228 -9.32 14.37 7.76
CA GLN A 228 -10.15 15.23 6.91
C GLN A 228 -11.16 16.07 7.73
N ALA A 229 -10.77 16.44 8.96
CA ALA A 229 -11.66 17.12 9.87
C ALA A 229 -12.05 18.51 9.32
N ASN A 230 -13.34 18.78 9.29
CA ASN A 230 -13.91 20.04 8.84
C ASN A 230 -15.14 20.32 9.72
N SER A 231 -15.07 21.37 10.55
CA SER A 231 -16.05 21.58 11.63
C SER A 231 -17.25 22.42 11.21
N ASP A 232 -17.09 23.31 10.24
CA ASP A 232 -18.12 24.22 9.73
C ASP A 232 -18.71 23.78 8.38
N ASN A 233 -18.07 22.84 7.68
CA ASN A 233 -18.41 22.27 6.39
C ASN A 233 -18.25 23.25 5.22
N ASP A 234 -17.28 24.16 5.29
CA ASP A 234 -16.82 24.89 4.11
C ASP A 234 -15.89 24.00 3.22
N SER A 235 -15.19 24.59 2.25
CA SER A 235 -14.30 23.83 1.36
C SER A 235 -12.91 23.50 1.95
N TYR A 236 -12.56 24.01 3.13
CA TYR A 236 -11.24 23.87 3.75
C TYR A 236 -11.30 22.98 5.00
N GLY A 237 -10.31 22.12 5.18
CA GLY A 237 -10.18 21.34 6.41
C GLY A 237 -9.65 22.20 7.56
N ASN A 238 -9.95 21.80 8.80
CA ASN A 238 -9.57 22.49 10.04
C ASN A 238 -8.07 22.85 10.15
N VAL A 239 -7.18 22.13 9.45
CA VAL A 239 -5.72 22.32 9.51
C VAL A 239 -5.25 23.43 8.57
N CYS A 240 -5.97 23.66 7.47
CA CYS A 240 -5.64 24.67 6.46
C CYS A 240 -6.63 25.83 6.42
N ASP A 241 -7.70 25.75 7.20
CA ASP A 241 -8.68 26.79 7.40
C ASP A 241 -8.22 27.79 8.48
N ASN A 242 -8.21 29.07 8.15
CA ASN A 242 -7.89 30.15 9.08
C ASN A 242 -9.09 30.56 9.96
N CYS A 243 -10.28 29.98 9.77
CA CYS A 243 -11.44 30.06 10.66
C CYS A 243 -12.15 28.70 10.87
N PRO A 244 -11.52 27.71 11.54
CA PRO A 244 -11.95 26.30 11.59
C PRO A 244 -13.37 25.96 12.08
N VAL A 245 -14.14 26.95 12.53
CA VAL A 245 -15.48 26.79 13.11
C VAL A 245 -16.48 27.80 12.53
N GLU A 246 -16.08 28.64 11.57
CA GLU A 246 -16.90 29.67 10.95
C GLU A 246 -16.62 29.74 9.44
N ASP A 247 -17.58 29.25 8.64
CA ASP A 247 -17.51 29.15 7.18
C ASP A 247 -16.99 30.45 6.52
N ASN A 248 -15.83 30.34 5.87
CA ASN A 248 -15.16 31.44 5.20
C ASN A 248 -14.43 30.99 3.91
N GLU A 249 -15.22 30.56 2.93
CA GLU A 249 -14.77 30.11 1.59
C GLU A 249 -13.70 30.99 0.88
N ASP A 250 -13.58 32.27 1.21
CA ASP A 250 -12.60 33.17 0.60
C ASP A 250 -11.25 33.23 1.34
N GLN A 251 -11.16 32.63 2.53
CA GLN A 251 -9.97 32.56 3.39
C GLN A 251 -9.27 33.93 3.51
N GLN A 252 -10.05 35.01 3.53
CA GLN A 252 -9.50 36.36 3.66
C GLN A 252 -8.80 36.51 5.02
N ASN A 253 -7.62 37.12 4.98
CA ASN A 253 -6.83 37.46 6.14
C ASN A 253 -6.07 38.75 5.82
N SER A 254 -6.60 39.86 6.31
CA SER A 254 -6.24 41.21 5.90
C SER A 254 -4.96 41.71 6.59
N ASP A 255 -4.61 41.19 7.76
CA ASP A 255 -3.38 41.54 8.49
C ASP A 255 -2.31 40.43 8.54
N ASN A 256 -2.68 39.21 8.17
CA ASN A 256 -1.87 37.99 8.13
C ASN A 256 -1.48 37.44 9.52
N ASP A 257 -2.34 37.59 10.53
CA ASP A 257 -2.22 36.81 11.77
C ASP A 257 -2.77 35.37 11.59
N SER A 258 -2.97 34.61 12.67
CA SER A 258 -3.47 33.22 12.58
C SER A 258 -4.98 33.10 12.33
N TYR A 259 -5.74 34.19 12.39
CA TYR A 259 -7.19 34.23 12.29
C TYR A 259 -7.61 34.86 10.97
N GLY A 260 -8.62 34.30 10.30
CA GLY A 260 -9.21 34.91 9.11
C GLY A 260 -10.16 36.05 9.47
N ASP A 261 -10.41 36.96 8.52
CA ASP A 261 -11.28 38.14 8.70
C ASP A 261 -12.70 37.78 9.21
N ALA A 262 -13.15 36.53 9.01
CA ALA A 262 -14.46 36.05 9.44
C ALA A 262 -14.54 35.70 10.94
N CYS A 263 -13.42 35.34 11.56
CA CYS A 263 -13.33 34.90 12.95
C CYS A 263 -12.34 35.72 13.79
N ASP A 264 -11.72 36.72 13.18
CA ASP A 264 -10.87 37.69 13.82
C ASP A 264 -11.70 38.86 14.38
N ASN A 265 -11.57 39.12 15.69
CA ASN A 265 -12.20 40.26 16.33
C ASN A 265 -11.50 41.60 16.05
N CYS A 266 -10.37 41.60 15.35
CA CYS A 266 -9.66 42.78 14.85
C CYS A 266 -9.08 42.58 13.42
N PRO A 267 -9.92 42.43 12.36
CA PRO A 267 -9.53 41.97 11.02
C PRO A 267 -8.39 42.70 10.29
N VAL A 268 -7.95 43.85 10.77
CA VAL A 268 -6.90 44.66 10.13
C VAL A 268 -5.73 44.97 11.07
N ASN A 269 -5.72 44.35 12.26
CA ASN A 269 -4.84 44.64 13.38
C ASN A 269 -4.40 43.36 14.10
N ASP A 270 -3.35 42.71 13.58
CA ASP A 270 -2.68 41.52 14.14
C ASP A 270 -2.77 41.43 15.67
N ASN A 271 -3.56 40.45 16.13
CA ASN A 271 -3.87 40.22 17.53
C ASN A 271 -4.07 38.73 17.81
N GLU A 272 -2.99 37.96 17.67
CA GLU A 272 -2.91 36.52 17.94
C GLU A 272 -3.54 36.01 19.26
N ASP A 273 -3.75 36.87 20.27
CA ASP A 273 -4.37 36.50 21.54
C ASP A 273 -5.90 36.63 21.56
N GLN A 274 -6.48 37.29 20.55
CA GLN A 274 -7.92 37.54 20.38
C GLN A 274 -8.57 38.02 21.68
N LEU A 275 -7.85 38.83 22.47
CA LEU A 275 -8.37 39.37 23.70
C LEU A 275 -9.54 40.31 23.41
N ASN A 276 -10.56 40.21 24.27
CA ASN A 276 -11.75 41.03 24.23
C ASN A 276 -12.26 41.16 25.68
N SER A 277 -11.89 42.28 26.30
CA SER A 277 -12.00 42.53 27.73
C SER A 277 -13.44 42.87 28.16
N ASP A 278 -14.25 43.43 27.27
CA ASP A 278 -15.64 43.81 27.53
C ASP A 278 -16.69 42.90 26.86
N ASN A 279 -16.26 42.05 25.91
CA ASN A 279 -17.04 41.14 25.06
C ASN A 279 -17.97 41.85 24.07
N ASP A 280 -17.58 43.00 23.52
CA ASP A 280 -18.21 43.58 22.34
C ASP A 280 -17.75 42.87 21.03
N SER A 281 -17.95 43.43 19.84
CA SER A 281 -17.49 42.81 18.58
C SER A 281 -16.05 43.13 18.18
N HIS A 282 -15.33 43.95 18.94
CA HIS A 282 -13.97 44.41 18.68
C HIS A 282 -13.00 43.80 19.70
N GLY A 283 -11.81 43.40 19.27
CA GLY A 283 -10.76 42.98 20.20
C GLY A 283 -10.04 44.18 20.84
N ASP A 284 -9.37 43.93 21.97
CA ASP A 284 -8.67 44.95 22.77
C ASP A 284 -7.70 45.83 21.94
N VAL A 285 -7.14 45.28 20.85
CA VAL A 285 -6.18 45.99 19.98
C VAL A 285 -6.85 47.00 19.05
N CYS A 286 -8.09 46.75 18.62
CA CYS A 286 -8.84 47.59 17.69
C CYS A 286 -10.04 48.30 18.32
N ASP A 287 -10.29 48.06 19.60
CA ASP A 287 -11.31 48.73 20.39
C ASP A 287 -10.78 50.05 20.98
N ASN A 288 -11.46 51.15 20.66
CA ASN A 288 -11.15 52.47 21.21
C ASN A 288 -11.67 52.69 22.64
N CYS A 289 -12.38 51.71 23.22
CA CYS A 289 -12.81 51.65 24.62
C CYS A 289 -12.70 50.23 25.22
N GLU A 290 -11.51 49.64 25.24
CA GLU A 290 -11.16 48.27 25.72
C GLU A 290 -11.99 47.63 26.88
N PHE A 291 -12.57 48.42 27.79
CA PHE A 291 -13.30 47.93 28.95
C PHE A 291 -14.80 48.30 28.97
N ASP A 292 -15.31 48.95 27.93
CA ASP A 292 -16.65 49.53 27.87
C ASP A 292 -17.32 49.33 26.49
N ASP A 293 -18.22 48.34 26.40
CA ASP A 293 -18.97 47.95 25.19
C ASP A 293 -19.46 49.14 24.34
N ASN A 294 -18.90 49.23 23.13
CA ASN A 294 -18.99 50.34 22.20
C ASN A 294 -18.96 49.86 20.73
N GLU A 295 -19.86 48.95 20.38
CA GLU A 295 -20.04 48.37 19.02
C GLU A 295 -19.92 49.32 17.80
N ASP A 296 -20.19 50.62 17.96
CA ASP A 296 -20.10 51.59 16.85
C ASP A 296 -18.74 52.29 16.74
N GLN A 297 -17.84 52.07 17.70
CA GLN A 297 -16.49 52.61 17.78
C GLN A 297 -16.47 54.12 17.49
N LEU A 298 -17.53 54.84 17.91
CA LEU A 298 -17.64 56.26 17.66
C LEU A 298 -16.55 57.02 18.42
N ASP A 299 -15.74 57.76 17.67
CA ASP A 299 -14.78 58.74 18.18
C ASP A 299 -15.09 60.09 17.53
N SER A 300 -15.84 60.94 18.25
CA SER A 300 -16.36 62.20 17.71
C SER A 300 -15.29 63.29 17.56
N ASP A 301 -14.21 63.24 18.34
CA ASP A 301 -13.16 64.25 18.33
C ASP A 301 -11.85 63.80 17.66
N GLY A 302 -11.74 62.50 17.36
CA GLY A 302 -10.68 61.89 16.58
C GLY A 302 -9.37 61.73 17.37
N ASP A 303 -9.43 61.65 18.69
CA ASP A 303 -8.26 61.53 19.55
C ASP A 303 -7.81 60.07 19.80
N GLY A 304 -8.60 59.10 19.33
CA GLY A 304 -8.35 57.66 19.45
C GLY A 304 -8.99 57.00 20.66
N ILE A 305 -9.68 57.76 21.53
CA ILE A 305 -10.49 57.23 22.64
C ILE A 305 -11.96 57.33 22.23
N GLY A 306 -12.72 56.26 22.39
CA GLY A 306 -14.14 56.25 22.01
C GLY A 306 -15.02 57.13 22.90
N ASP A 307 -16.13 57.60 22.34
CA ASP A 307 -17.10 58.48 23.01
C ASP A 307 -17.68 57.86 24.30
N VAL A 308 -17.69 56.53 24.43
CA VAL A 308 -18.26 55.79 25.57
C VAL A 308 -17.35 55.85 26.81
N CYS A 309 -16.04 55.76 26.61
CA CYS A 309 -15.02 55.80 27.66
C CYS A 309 -14.29 57.14 27.74
N ALA A 310 -14.63 58.08 26.86
CA ALA A 310 -14.14 59.45 26.90
C ALA A 310 -14.58 60.16 28.20
N PHE A 311 -13.65 60.89 28.82
CA PHE A 311 -13.92 61.64 30.03
C PHE A 311 -13.28 63.02 29.99
N THR A 312 -13.87 63.98 30.71
CA THR A 312 -13.28 65.31 30.86
C THR A 312 -12.35 65.34 32.07
N CYS A 313 -11.05 65.51 31.85
CA CYS A 313 -10.07 65.58 32.93
C CYS A 313 -10.35 66.72 33.91
N GLY A 314 -10.63 66.40 35.17
CA GLY A 314 -11.06 67.34 36.21
C GLY A 314 -12.57 67.41 36.43
N ASP A 315 -13.36 66.58 35.74
CA ASP A 315 -14.80 66.39 35.92
C ASP A 315 -15.11 64.99 36.51
N PRO A 316 -14.89 64.79 37.81
CA PRO A 316 -15.11 63.50 38.48
C PRO A 316 -16.59 63.13 38.61
N ASN A 317 -17.51 64.08 38.37
CA ASN A 317 -18.95 63.86 38.49
C ASN A 317 -19.62 63.64 37.12
N ASP A 318 -18.88 63.85 36.03
CA ASP A 318 -19.28 63.68 34.64
C ASP A 318 -20.52 64.50 34.24
N ASP A 319 -20.57 65.77 34.66
CA ASP A 319 -21.64 66.72 34.28
C ASP A 319 -21.31 67.57 33.04
N GLY A 320 -20.10 67.39 32.49
CA GLY A 320 -19.56 68.07 31.33
C GLY A 320 -18.92 69.43 31.64
N TYR A 321 -18.81 69.82 32.91
CA TYR A 321 -18.30 71.14 33.31
C TYR A 321 -17.32 71.07 34.48
N ILE A 322 -16.03 71.30 34.22
CA ILE A 322 -15.05 71.52 35.28
C ILE A 322 -15.37 72.81 36.07
N ASN A 323 -15.82 72.68 37.31
CA ASN A 323 -16.27 73.76 38.18
C ASN A 323 -16.05 73.44 39.68
N ILE A 324 -16.57 74.30 40.58
CA ILE A 324 -16.34 74.15 42.03
C ILE A 324 -17.09 72.95 42.64
N LEU A 325 -18.09 72.42 41.95
CA LEU A 325 -18.84 71.24 42.37
C LEU A 325 -17.98 69.97 42.24
N ASP A 326 -17.05 69.91 41.31
CA ASP A 326 -16.08 68.81 41.14
C ASP A 326 -15.12 68.70 42.32
N VAL A 327 -14.62 69.85 42.75
CA VAL A 327 -13.83 69.96 43.98
C VAL A 327 -14.64 69.49 45.18
N ALA A 328 -15.92 69.88 45.26
CA ALA A 328 -16.79 69.43 46.34
C ALA A 328 -17.06 67.92 46.28
N PHE A 329 -17.19 67.36 45.08
CA PHE A 329 -17.38 65.93 44.82
C PHE A 329 -16.17 65.14 45.30
N LEU A 330 -14.94 65.49 44.91
CA LEU A 330 -13.72 64.79 45.33
C LEU A 330 -13.45 64.91 46.85
N ILE A 331 -13.72 66.07 47.44
CA ILE A 331 -13.64 66.22 48.90
C ILE A 331 -14.62 65.27 49.59
N ASN A 332 -15.82 65.09 49.02
CA ASN A 332 -16.83 64.19 49.56
C ASN A 332 -16.41 62.73 49.44
N TYR A 333 -15.89 62.32 48.27
CA TYR A 333 -15.32 60.99 48.04
C TYR A 333 -14.17 60.69 49.02
N LEU A 334 -13.10 61.50 49.03
CA LEU A 334 -11.89 61.25 49.81
C LEU A 334 -12.08 61.31 51.33
N TYR A 335 -12.93 62.22 51.83
CA TYR A 335 -12.97 62.56 53.26
C TYR A 335 -14.32 62.35 53.94
N LYS A 336 -15.38 62.07 53.19
CA LYS A 336 -16.74 61.96 53.74
C LYS A 336 -17.47 60.67 53.34
N GLY A 337 -16.81 59.77 52.60
CA GLY A 337 -17.41 58.51 52.15
C GLY A 337 -18.50 58.71 51.10
N GLY A 338 -18.34 59.73 50.24
CA GLY A 338 -19.15 59.91 49.04
C GLY A 338 -18.92 58.79 48.01
N PRO A 339 -19.74 58.75 46.95
CA PRO A 339 -19.53 57.81 45.84
C PRO A 339 -18.17 58.04 45.18
N PRO A 340 -17.56 57.01 44.56
CA PRO A 340 -16.40 57.20 43.69
C PRO A 340 -16.73 58.09 42.49
N PRO A 341 -15.71 58.73 41.87
CA PRO A 341 -15.85 59.36 40.56
C PRO A 341 -16.47 58.42 39.53
N VAL A 342 -17.18 59.01 38.55
CA VAL A 342 -17.73 58.24 37.42
C VAL A 342 -16.59 57.59 36.64
N PHE A 343 -15.57 58.39 36.29
CA PHE A 343 -14.30 57.93 35.77
C PHE A 343 -13.19 58.24 36.77
N MET A 344 -12.45 57.22 37.22
CA MET A 344 -11.36 57.40 38.18
C MET A 344 -10.24 58.28 37.59
N GLN A 345 -10.01 58.15 36.30
CA GLN A 345 -9.07 58.93 35.50
C GLN A 345 -9.40 60.42 35.53
N ALA A 346 -10.68 60.79 35.38
CA ALA A 346 -11.13 62.19 35.42
C ALA A 346 -10.82 62.88 36.76
N ALA A 347 -10.66 62.10 37.83
CA ALA A 347 -10.35 62.58 39.16
C ALA A 347 -8.84 62.70 39.47
N ASP A 348 -7.97 61.98 38.77
CA ASP A 348 -6.51 62.01 38.96
C ASP A 348 -5.85 63.04 38.05
N THR A 349 -6.11 64.31 38.34
CA THR A 349 -5.69 65.45 37.50
C THR A 349 -4.18 65.71 37.45
N ASN A 350 -3.37 64.92 38.18
CA ASN A 350 -1.91 64.94 38.09
C ASN A 350 -1.27 63.67 37.51
N SER A 351 -2.07 62.67 37.10
CA SER A 351 -1.57 61.39 36.59
C SER A 351 -0.66 60.65 37.59
N SER A 352 -0.96 60.70 38.89
CA SER A 352 -0.20 59.98 39.92
C SER A 352 -0.62 58.52 40.08
N LEU A 353 -1.72 58.12 39.43
CA LEU A 353 -2.46 56.87 39.64
C LEU A 353 -3.05 56.76 41.05
N THR A 354 -3.20 57.89 41.75
CA THR A 354 -3.79 57.94 43.08
C THR A 354 -4.63 59.19 43.22
N ILE A 355 -5.91 59.03 43.58
CA ILE A 355 -6.78 60.17 43.86
C ILE A 355 -6.51 60.67 45.27
N ASP A 356 -5.95 61.88 45.40
CA ASP A 356 -5.67 62.49 46.70
C ASP A 356 -5.92 64.02 46.72
N ILE A 357 -5.42 64.70 47.76
CA ILE A 357 -5.63 66.14 47.92
C ILE A 357 -4.96 66.98 46.83
N LEU A 358 -3.89 66.47 46.22
CA LEU A 358 -3.15 67.17 45.17
C LEU A 358 -4.00 67.33 43.91
N ASP A 359 -4.88 66.39 43.60
CA ASP A 359 -5.82 66.50 42.49
C ASP A 359 -6.83 67.63 42.69
N ILE A 360 -7.37 67.74 43.91
CA ILE A 360 -8.24 68.85 44.29
C ILE A 360 -7.50 70.19 44.13
N VAL A 361 -6.23 70.27 44.53
CA VAL A 361 -5.43 71.50 44.39
C VAL A 361 -5.26 71.88 42.92
N ILE A 362 -5.14 70.91 42.03
CA ILE A 362 -4.98 71.16 40.59
C ILE A 362 -6.27 71.66 39.96
N ILE A 363 -7.43 71.06 40.26
CA ILE A 363 -8.72 71.58 39.80
C ILE A 363 -8.94 73.02 40.31
N LEU A 364 -8.63 73.31 41.58
CA LEU A 364 -8.72 74.66 42.13
C LEU A 364 -7.76 75.65 41.43
N ASN A 365 -6.55 75.23 41.08
CA ASN A 365 -5.61 76.05 40.35
C ASN A 365 -6.09 76.32 38.91
N TYR A 366 -6.65 75.31 38.24
CA TYR A 366 -7.27 75.46 36.92
C TYR A 366 -8.40 76.51 36.95
N LEU A 367 -9.31 76.43 37.93
CA LEU A 367 -10.46 77.33 38.05
C LEU A 367 -10.09 78.78 38.39
N TYR A 368 -9.05 79.00 39.20
CA TYR A 368 -8.79 80.32 39.80
C TYR A 368 -7.46 80.98 39.41
N ASN A 369 -6.50 80.24 38.85
CA ASN A 369 -5.14 80.72 38.56
C ASN A 369 -4.74 80.69 37.07
N TYR A 370 -5.65 80.41 36.14
CA TYR A 370 -5.48 80.53 34.67
C TYR A 370 -4.13 79.99 34.14
N GLY A 371 -4.00 78.65 34.00
CA GLY A 371 -3.04 78.11 33.02
C GLY A 371 -2.21 76.90 33.41
N PHE A 372 -2.84 75.83 33.88
CA PHE A 372 -2.28 74.48 33.68
C PHE A 372 -3.40 73.61 33.12
N ASP A 373 -3.13 72.94 32.01
CA ASP A 373 -4.00 71.87 31.54
C ASP A 373 -3.96 70.76 32.60
N THR A 374 -5.14 70.30 33.00
CA THR A 374 -5.28 69.12 33.83
C THR A 374 -4.69 67.95 33.04
N ASN A 375 -3.88 67.11 33.69
CA ASN A 375 -3.24 65.98 33.03
C ASN A 375 -3.71 64.71 33.73
N CYS A 376 -4.73 64.09 33.17
CA CYS A 376 -5.28 62.84 33.67
C CYS A 376 -4.62 61.66 32.96
N PRO A 377 -4.48 60.51 33.63
CA PRO A 377 -4.00 59.32 32.97
C PRO A 377 -5.04 58.85 31.94
N THR A 378 -4.60 58.43 30.76
CA THR A 378 -5.48 57.87 29.72
C THR A 378 -5.90 56.44 30.02
N THR A 379 -5.21 55.73 30.92
CA THR A 379 -5.50 54.35 31.32
C THR A 379 -5.40 54.22 32.84
N TRP A 380 -6.33 53.50 33.47
CA TRP A 380 -6.25 53.15 34.89
C TRP A 380 -5.82 51.68 35.02
N ILE A 381 -4.57 51.43 35.43
CA ILE A 381 -4.09 50.06 35.66
C ILE A 381 -4.30 49.74 37.14
N ASP A 382 -5.20 48.79 37.43
CA ASP A 382 -5.48 48.27 38.78
C ASP A 382 -4.41 47.25 39.26
#